data_AF-A0A6P2FSN1-F1
#
_entry.id   AF-A0A6P2FSN1-F1
#
_cell.length_a   1.000
_cell.length_b   1.000
_cell.length_c   1.000
_cell.angle_alpha   90.00
_cell.angle_beta   90.00
_cell.angle_gamma   90.00
#
_symmetry.space_group_name_H-M   'P 1'
#
loop_
_entity.id
_entity.type
_entity.pdbx_description
1 polymer ?
#
loop_
_entity_poly.entity_id
_entity_poly.type
_entity_poly.pdbx_seq_one_letter_code
_entity_poly.pdbx_strand_id
1 'polypeptide(L)'
;MNAYEQKQAARKARYEERAEQASAESASTYNRARDMAQAIPFGQPILVGHHSETRDRNYRDRIHTTYGKAFALQDKAKHYEQKAASVGTGGISSDDPDAIEKLRAELANVEQAQERMKAANKAIRTHKTEETRIAALVAQGLTEAQAAELLKPDFAGRVGFPSYALSNNNANARRIAGRIAELEKRRQRVDVEQEAEGYTYREDTEENRVMFVFPGKPDEATRALLKRHAFKWSPSRGAWVRQLNNAGIWAGQEVKKALNALTKVGDV
;
A
#
# COMPACT_ATOMS: atom_id res chain seq x y z
N MET A 1 -0.84 -1.09 20.33
CA MET A 1 -0.66 -0.49 18.99
C MET A 1 0.67 0.24 18.98
N ASN A 2 1.62 -0.21 18.17
CA ASN A 2 2.95 0.38 18.11
C ASN A 2 2.95 1.73 17.34
N ALA A 3 4.07 2.46 17.34
CA ALA A 3 4.14 3.80 16.71
C ALA A 3 3.85 3.78 15.20
N TYR A 4 4.26 2.71 14.49
CA TYR A 4 3.98 2.53 13.07
C TYR A 4 2.48 2.32 12.82
N GLU A 5 1.83 1.48 13.61
CA GLU A 5 0.39 1.21 13.53
C GLU A 5 -0.44 2.46 13.86
N GLN A 6 -0.02 3.24 14.88
CA GLN A 6 -0.67 4.52 15.20
C GLN A 6 -0.59 5.49 14.02
N LYS A 7 0.56 5.55 13.33
CA LYS A 7 0.73 6.36 12.13
C LYS A 7 -0.16 5.90 10.98
N GLN A 8 -0.34 4.59 10.78
CA GLN A 8 -1.28 4.07 9.80
C GLN A 8 -2.73 4.39 10.18
N ALA A 9 -3.10 4.22 11.46
CA ALA A 9 -4.44 4.57 11.96
C ALA A 9 -4.75 6.05 11.76
N ALA A 10 -3.84 6.96 12.15
CA ALA A 10 -4.00 8.39 11.94
C ALA A 10 -4.09 8.77 10.44
N ARG A 11 -3.34 8.06 9.58
CA ARG A 11 -3.43 8.25 8.13
C ARG A 11 -4.78 7.80 7.59
N LYS A 12 -5.31 6.66 8.05
CA LYS A 12 -6.63 6.14 7.67
C LYS A 12 -7.73 7.10 8.11
N ALA A 13 -7.75 7.48 9.38
CA ALA A 13 -8.71 8.42 9.94
C ALA A 13 -8.75 9.74 9.17
N ARG A 14 -7.59 10.32 8.81
CA ARG A 14 -7.54 11.54 8.00
C ARG A 14 -8.14 11.36 6.60
N TYR A 15 -8.04 10.18 5.99
CA TYR A 15 -8.70 9.94 4.70
C TYR A 15 -10.20 9.73 4.88
N GLU A 16 -10.64 9.05 5.93
CA GLU A 16 -12.06 8.88 6.28
C GLU A 16 -12.72 10.24 6.51
N GLU A 17 -12.11 11.10 7.33
CA GLU A 17 -12.59 12.47 7.57
C GLU A 17 -12.72 13.27 6.26
N ARG A 18 -11.75 13.18 5.35
CA ARG A 18 -11.80 13.85 4.05
C ARG A 18 -12.87 13.28 3.13
N ALA A 19 -13.14 11.98 3.22
CA ALA A 19 -14.22 11.33 2.47
C ALA A 19 -15.58 11.82 2.99
N GLU A 20 -15.77 11.85 4.30
CA GLU A 20 -16.99 12.34 4.96
C GLU A 20 -17.26 13.80 4.62
N GLN A 21 -16.25 14.67 4.73
CA GLN A 21 -16.37 16.08 4.35
C GLN A 21 -16.77 16.24 2.87
N ALA A 22 -16.11 15.54 1.95
CA ALA A 22 -16.43 15.60 0.53
C ALA A 22 -17.83 15.04 0.23
N SER A 23 -18.26 14.00 0.95
CA SER A 23 -19.59 13.41 0.82
C SER A 23 -20.68 14.37 1.31
N ALA A 24 -20.47 15.03 2.45
CA ALA A 24 -21.38 16.05 2.98
C ALA A 24 -21.49 17.28 2.04
N GLU A 25 -20.35 17.75 1.50
CA GLU A 25 -20.32 18.82 0.49
C GLU A 25 -21.03 18.40 -0.81
N SER A 26 -20.85 17.15 -1.24
CA SER A 26 -21.54 16.58 -2.41
C SER A 26 -23.05 16.57 -2.18
N ALA A 27 -23.52 16.04 -1.05
CA ALA A 27 -24.94 15.95 -0.72
C ALA A 27 -25.60 17.32 -0.64
N SER A 28 -24.97 18.30 0.04
CA SER A 28 -25.49 19.67 0.12
C SER A 28 -25.53 20.34 -1.26
N THR A 29 -24.49 20.17 -2.09
CA THR A 29 -24.44 20.72 -3.46
C THR A 29 -25.48 20.07 -4.37
N TYR A 30 -25.68 18.76 -4.24
CA TYR A 30 -26.70 18.00 -4.96
C TYR A 30 -28.10 18.49 -4.59
N ASN A 31 -28.39 18.62 -3.29
CA ASN A 31 -29.68 19.12 -2.82
C ASN A 31 -29.95 20.53 -3.34
N ARG A 32 -28.94 21.42 -3.34
CA ARG A 32 -29.07 22.75 -3.94
C ARG A 32 -29.40 22.69 -5.44
N ALA A 33 -28.73 21.82 -6.21
CA ALA A 33 -29.04 21.65 -7.63
C ALA A 33 -30.46 21.11 -7.84
N ARG A 34 -30.89 20.18 -6.99
CA ARG A 34 -32.24 19.61 -7.00
C ARG A 34 -33.30 20.68 -6.71
N ASP A 35 -33.09 21.50 -5.69
CA ASP A 35 -34.03 22.56 -5.32
C ASP A 35 -34.10 23.63 -6.43
N MET A 36 -32.98 23.96 -7.07
CA MET A 36 -32.97 24.82 -8.26
C MET A 36 -33.76 24.20 -9.42
N ALA A 37 -33.62 22.90 -9.66
CA ALA A 37 -34.32 22.18 -10.72
C ALA A 37 -35.83 22.11 -10.48
N GLN A 38 -36.27 21.98 -9.22
CA GLN A 38 -37.69 21.96 -8.85
C GLN A 38 -38.43 23.27 -9.18
N ALA A 39 -37.72 24.39 -9.30
CA ALA A 39 -38.31 25.66 -9.74
C ALA A 39 -38.77 25.65 -11.22
N ILE A 40 -38.34 24.65 -12.02
CA ILE A 40 -38.79 24.46 -13.40
C ILE A 40 -39.87 23.37 -13.41
N PRO A 41 -41.13 23.72 -13.73
CA PRO A 41 -42.17 22.73 -14.01
C PRO A 41 -41.72 21.63 -14.96
N PHE A 42 -42.08 20.40 -14.62
CA PHE A 42 -41.72 19.23 -15.42
C PHE A 42 -42.29 19.35 -16.84
N GLY A 43 -41.43 19.13 -17.85
CA GLY A 43 -41.80 19.21 -19.25
C GLY A 43 -41.86 20.63 -19.85
N GLN A 44 -41.56 21.69 -19.09
CA GLN A 44 -41.55 23.05 -19.64
C GLN A 44 -40.40 23.24 -20.66
N PRO A 45 -40.72 23.51 -21.95
CA PRO A 45 -39.70 23.76 -22.96
C PRO A 45 -39.05 25.14 -22.80
N ILE A 46 -37.87 25.31 -23.37
CA ILE A 46 -37.26 26.64 -23.53
C ILE A 46 -38.04 27.39 -24.60
N LEU A 47 -38.49 28.61 -24.29
CA LEU A 47 -39.18 29.48 -25.24
C LEU A 47 -38.16 30.17 -26.16
N VAL A 48 -37.85 29.53 -27.29
CA VAL A 48 -36.89 30.04 -28.28
C VAL A 48 -37.42 31.32 -28.94
N GLY A 49 -36.59 32.37 -29.00
CA GLY A 49 -36.94 33.69 -29.54
C GLY A 49 -37.66 34.62 -28.56
N HIS A 50 -37.99 34.16 -27.34
CA HIS A 50 -38.63 34.99 -26.32
C HIS A 50 -37.61 35.81 -25.52
N HIS A 51 -38.00 36.97 -24.99
CA HIS A 51 -37.10 37.83 -24.21
C HIS A 51 -36.53 37.15 -22.93
N SER A 52 -37.15 36.06 -22.46
CA SER A 52 -36.68 35.27 -21.31
C SER A 52 -35.73 34.13 -21.67
N GLU A 53 -35.55 33.81 -22.96
CA GLU A 53 -34.78 32.65 -23.43
C GLU A 53 -33.38 32.60 -22.81
N THR A 54 -32.64 33.70 -22.92
CA THR A 54 -31.24 33.78 -22.43
C THR A 54 -31.17 33.53 -20.93
N ARG A 55 -32.11 34.08 -20.15
CA ARG A 55 -32.17 33.89 -18.70
C ARG A 55 -32.46 32.44 -18.34
N ASP A 56 -33.37 31.82 -19.07
CA ASP A 56 -33.84 30.45 -18.86
C ASP A 56 -32.74 29.41 -19.19
N ARG A 57 -32.00 29.63 -20.28
CA ARG A 57 -30.79 28.86 -20.61
C ARG A 57 -29.74 28.97 -19.53
N ASN A 58 -29.36 30.20 -19.14
CA ASN A 58 -28.38 30.44 -18.09
C ASN A 58 -28.79 29.82 -16.73
N TYR A 59 -30.09 29.76 -16.42
CA TYR A 59 -30.57 29.10 -15.21
C TYR A 59 -30.40 27.58 -15.27
N ARG A 60 -30.79 26.94 -16.39
CA ARG A 60 -30.56 25.50 -16.61
C ARG A 60 -29.08 25.13 -16.64
N ASP A 61 -28.24 25.96 -17.25
CA ASP A 61 -26.79 25.76 -17.27
C ASP A 61 -26.17 25.82 -15.87
N ARG A 62 -26.67 26.71 -15.00
CA ARG A 62 -26.27 26.76 -13.59
C ARG A 62 -26.69 25.51 -12.81
N ILE A 63 -27.88 24.96 -13.07
CA ILE A 63 -28.32 23.68 -12.51
C ILE A 63 -27.36 22.57 -12.93
N HIS A 64 -27.13 22.43 -14.24
CA HIS A 64 -26.24 21.42 -14.80
C HIS A 64 -24.82 21.52 -14.22
N THR A 65 -24.26 22.73 -14.18
CA THR A 65 -22.94 22.98 -13.60
C THR A 65 -22.90 22.64 -12.10
N THR A 66 -23.98 22.90 -11.37
CA THR A 66 -24.05 22.58 -9.93
C THR A 66 -24.13 21.07 -9.70
N TYR A 67 -24.90 20.33 -10.51
CA TYR A 67 -24.87 18.86 -10.48
C TYR A 67 -23.48 18.32 -10.82
N GLY A 68 -22.83 18.85 -11.85
CA GLY A 68 -21.46 18.47 -12.21
C GLY A 68 -20.48 18.64 -11.04
N LYS A 69 -20.60 19.74 -10.28
CA LYS A 69 -19.82 19.95 -9.05
C LYS A 69 -20.14 18.92 -7.97
N ALA A 70 -21.41 18.59 -7.75
CA ALA A 70 -21.81 17.58 -6.78
C ALA A 70 -21.21 16.21 -7.13
N PHE A 71 -21.30 15.77 -8.39
CA PHE A 71 -20.71 14.50 -8.82
C PHE A 71 -19.19 14.49 -8.71
N ALA A 72 -18.51 15.59 -9.05
CA ALA A 72 -17.05 15.70 -8.84
C ALA A 72 -16.66 15.57 -7.35
N LEU A 73 -17.46 16.14 -6.43
CA LEU A 73 -17.27 15.97 -4.99
C LEU A 73 -17.55 14.53 -4.54
N GLN A 74 -18.56 13.88 -5.12
CA GLN A 74 -18.84 12.47 -4.87
C GLN A 74 -17.68 11.56 -5.30
N ASP A 75 -17.10 11.80 -6.47
CA ASP A 75 -15.92 11.05 -6.95
C ASP A 75 -14.71 11.30 -6.06
N LYS A 76 -14.53 12.54 -5.57
CA LYS A 76 -13.51 12.88 -4.58
C LYS A 76 -13.73 12.14 -3.25
N ALA A 77 -14.98 11.99 -2.79
CA ALA A 77 -15.30 11.21 -1.60
C ALA A 77 -14.91 9.74 -1.78
N LYS A 78 -15.36 9.10 -2.87
CA LYS A 78 -14.98 7.72 -3.23
C LYS A 78 -13.48 7.53 -3.34
N HIS A 79 -12.76 8.50 -3.90
CA HIS A 79 -11.31 8.47 -3.97
C HIS A 79 -10.69 8.35 -2.58
N TYR A 80 -11.14 9.16 -1.62
CA TYR A 80 -10.62 9.11 -0.26
C TYR A 80 -11.05 7.86 0.51
N GLU A 81 -12.26 7.33 0.27
CA GLU A 81 -12.69 6.03 0.81
C GLU A 81 -11.76 4.91 0.34
N GLN A 82 -11.46 4.86 -0.97
CA GLN A 82 -10.52 3.89 -1.53
C GLN A 82 -9.12 4.05 -0.92
N LYS A 83 -8.67 5.31 -0.73
CA LYS A 83 -7.39 5.57 -0.05
C LYS A 83 -7.41 5.07 1.39
N ALA A 84 -8.47 5.30 2.16
CA ALA A 84 -8.63 4.82 3.53
C ALA A 84 -8.63 3.28 3.57
N ALA A 85 -9.41 2.63 2.71
CA ALA A 85 -9.48 1.18 2.59
C ALA A 85 -8.14 0.54 2.22
N SER A 86 -7.30 1.24 1.42
CA SER A 86 -5.96 0.76 1.07
C SER A 86 -4.92 0.90 2.18
N VAL A 87 -5.22 1.63 3.27
CA VAL A 87 -4.29 1.77 4.38
C VAL A 87 -4.18 0.45 5.14
N GLY A 88 -2.97 -0.08 5.24
CA GLY A 88 -2.69 -1.33 5.95
C GLY A 88 -2.95 -2.61 5.16
N THR A 89 -3.40 -2.53 3.90
CA THR A 89 -3.56 -3.72 3.04
C THR A 89 -2.25 -4.18 2.40
N GLY A 90 -1.20 -3.36 2.47
CA GLY A 90 0.14 -3.77 2.11
C GLY A 90 0.67 -4.86 3.05
N GLY A 91 1.61 -5.66 2.56
CA GLY A 91 2.31 -6.62 3.42
C GLY A 91 3.11 -5.96 4.55
N ILE A 92 3.68 -6.79 5.43
CA ILE A 92 4.43 -6.33 6.62
C ILE A 92 5.55 -5.37 6.22
N SER A 93 5.47 -4.13 6.68
CA SER A 93 6.44 -3.07 6.33
C SER A 93 7.75 -3.24 7.10
N SER A 94 8.88 -2.87 6.49
CA SER A 94 10.15 -2.81 7.23
C SER A 94 10.23 -1.65 8.22
N ASP A 95 9.36 -0.64 8.07
CA ASP A 95 9.26 0.49 9.00
C ASP A 95 8.44 0.12 10.27
N ASP A 96 7.90 -1.10 10.33
CA ASP A 96 7.21 -1.61 11.52
C ASP A 96 8.24 -2.19 12.51
N PRO A 97 8.33 -1.70 13.76
CA PRO A 97 9.26 -2.25 14.75
C PRO A 97 8.99 -3.72 15.07
N ASP A 98 7.77 -4.20 14.84
CA ASP A 98 7.40 -5.60 15.07
C ASP A 98 7.45 -6.45 13.78
N ALA A 99 8.03 -5.92 12.69
CA ALA A 99 8.04 -6.57 11.37
C ALA A 99 8.61 -7.99 11.40
N ILE A 100 9.72 -8.19 12.12
CA ILE A 100 10.40 -9.49 12.21
C ILE A 100 9.50 -10.50 12.93
N GLU A 101 8.90 -10.11 14.06
CA GLU A 101 8.02 -11.00 14.83
C GLU A 101 6.76 -11.35 14.06
N LYS A 102 6.15 -10.38 13.36
CA LYS A 102 5.00 -10.63 12.47
C LYS A 102 5.36 -11.59 11.33
N LEU A 103 6.54 -11.43 10.72
CA LEU A 103 7.01 -12.33 9.67
C LEU A 103 7.33 -13.74 10.20
N ARG A 104 7.86 -13.87 11.42
CA ARG A 104 8.08 -15.17 12.07
C ARG A 104 6.76 -15.89 12.35
N ALA A 105 5.74 -15.16 12.81
CA ALA A 105 4.39 -15.72 12.97
C ALA A 105 3.78 -16.16 11.62
N GLU A 106 3.95 -15.35 10.56
CA GLU A 106 3.53 -15.72 9.20
C GLU A 106 4.25 -16.97 8.71
N LEU A 107 5.57 -17.06 8.93
CA LEU A 107 6.38 -18.22 8.56
C LEU A 107 5.89 -19.48 9.28
N ALA A 108 5.68 -19.42 10.60
CA ALA A 108 5.19 -20.54 11.39
C ALA A 108 3.83 -21.06 10.88
N ASN A 109 2.92 -20.15 10.49
CA ASN A 109 1.63 -20.52 9.90
C ASN A 109 1.81 -21.23 8.54
N VAL A 110 2.68 -20.71 7.68
CA VAL A 110 2.98 -21.30 6.37
C VAL A 110 3.63 -22.68 6.52
N GLU A 111 4.55 -22.85 7.47
CA GLU A 111 5.18 -24.12 7.79
C GLU A 111 4.19 -25.13 8.37
N GLN A 112 3.32 -24.70 9.29
CA GLN A 112 2.26 -25.56 9.82
C GLN A 112 1.29 -26.01 8.72
N ALA A 113 0.91 -25.11 7.81
CA ALA A 113 0.08 -25.44 6.66
C ALA A 113 0.79 -26.46 5.73
N GLN A 114 2.10 -26.31 5.53
CA GLN A 114 2.90 -27.26 4.75
C GLN A 114 2.84 -28.66 5.34
N GLU A 115 3.07 -28.79 6.64
CA GLU A 115 3.07 -30.09 7.32
C GLU A 115 1.67 -30.72 7.35
N ARG A 116 0.60 -29.92 7.55
CA ARG A 116 -0.78 -30.39 7.42
C ARG A 116 -1.08 -30.94 6.03
N MET A 117 -0.69 -30.23 4.97
CA MET A 117 -0.91 -30.69 3.58
C MET A 117 -0.15 -31.99 3.28
N LYS A 118 1.10 -32.10 3.74
CA LYS A 118 1.90 -33.34 3.59
C LYS A 118 1.28 -34.50 4.37
N ALA A 119 0.87 -34.27 5.60
CA ALA A 119 0.25 -35.28 6.46
C ALA A 119 -1.07 -35.79 5.87
N ALA A 120 -1.88 -34.88 5.32
CA ALA A 120 -3.13 -35.21 4.65
C ALA A 120 -2.90 -36.06 3.39
N ASN A 121 -1.99 -35.64 2.52
CA ASN A 121 -1.64 -36.41 1.32
C ASN A 121 -1.03 -37.78 1.66
N LYS A 122 -0.26 -37.88 2.74
CA LYS A 122 0.24 -39.15 3.26
C LYS A 122 -0.91 -40.05 3.71
N ALA A 123 -1.86 -39.53 4.48
CA ALA A 123 -3.04 -40.29 4.93
C ALA A 123 -3.86 -40.81 3.74
N ILE A 124 -4.16 -39.95 2.76
CA ILE A 124 -4.92 -40.33 1.56
C ILE A 124 -4.24 -41.48 0.80
N ARG A 125 -2.91 -41.44 0.67
CA ARG A 125 -2.13 -42.48 -0.02
C ARG A 125 -2.05 -43.79 0.76
N THR A 126 -2.05 -43.74 2.09
CA THR A 126 -1.91 -44.93 2.95
C THR A 126 -3.23 -45.70 3.09
N HIS A 127 -4.36 -45.00 3.14
CA HIS A 127 -5.68 -45.62 3.33
C HIS A 127 -6.35 -46.00 2.01
N LYS A 128 -7.06 -47.14 1.99
CA LYS A 128 -7.64 -47.73 0.78
C LYS A 128 -9.10 -47.35 0.55
N THR A 129 -9.90 -47.29 1.61
CA THR A 129 -11.33 -46.97 1.50
C THR A 129 -11.58 -45.49 1.78
N GLU A 130 -12.67 -44.95 1.23
CA GLU A 130 -13.05 -43.55 1.45
C GLU A 130 -13.31 -43.26 2.93
N GLU A 131 -14.04 -44.15 3.62
CA GLU A 131 -14.31 -44.06 5.07
C GLU A 131 -13.02 -43.99 5.90
N THR A 132 -12.02 -44.84 5.60
CA THR A 132 -10.75 -44.84 6.34
C THR A 132 -9.90 -43.61 6.02
N ARG A 133 -10.00 -43.05 4.81
CA ARG A 133 -9.36 -41.78 4.45
C ARG A 133 -10.00 -40.60 5.18
N ILE A 134 -11.33 -40.53 5.22
CA ILE A 134 -12.07 -39.48 5.93
C ILE A 134 -11.73 -39.54 7.43
N ALA A 135 -11.79 -40.71 8.05
CA ALA A 135 -11.44 -40.88 9.46
C ALA A 135 -9.99 -40.42 9.76
N ALA A 136 -9.04 -40.75 8.88
CA ALA A 136 -7.65 -40.34 9.04
C ALA A 136 -7.44 -38.82 8.87
N LEU A 137 -8.18 -38.18 7.97
CA LEU A 137 -8.14 -36.73 7.77
C LEU A 137 -8.80 -35.98 8.94
N VAL A 138 -9.91 -36.51 9.46
CA VAL A 138 -10.59 -35.96 10.65
C VAL A 138 -9.68 -36.06 11.88
N ALA A 139 -8.95 -37.16 12.05
CA ALA A 139 -7.95 -37.30 13.12
C ALA A 139 -6.80 -36.28 13.00
N GLN A 140 -6.55 -35.71 11.81
CA GLN A 140 -5.59 -34.63 11.59
C GLN A 140 -6.18 -33.22 11.77
N GLY A 141 -7.45 -33.13 12.20
CA GLY A 141 -8.12 -31.87 12.53
C GLY A 141 -8.89 -31.24 11.37
N LEU A 142 -9.14 -31.96 10.27
CA LEU A 142 -10.09 -31.51 9.23
C LEU A 142 -11.52 -31.84 9.66
N THR A 143 -12.49 -31.07 9.19
CA THR A 143 -13.90 -31.46 9.31
C THR A 143 -14.23 -32.57 8.30
N GLU A 144 -15.29 -33.35 8.55
CA GLU A 144 -15.75 -34.38 7.60
C GLU A 144 -16.04 -33.79 6.21
N ALA A 145 -16.65 -32.60 6.16
CA ALA A 145 -16.92 -31.89 4.92
C ALA A 145 -15.63 -31.52 4.16
N GLN A 146 -14.60 -31.03 4.87
CA GLN A 146 -13.29 -30.72 4.27
C GLN A 146 -12.58 -31.98 3.78
N ALA A 147 -12.66 -33.07 4.53
CA ALA A 147 -12.07 -34.34 4.17
C ALA A 147 -12.73 -34.93 2.91
N ALA A 148 -14.06 -34.91 2.84
CA ALA A 148 -14.81 -35.36 1.66
C ALA A 148 -14.48 -34.51 0.42
N GLU A 149 -14.39 -33.19 0.57
CA GLU A 149 -14.00 -32.29 -0.52
C GLU A 149 -12.57 -32.60 -1.02
N LEU A 150 -11.64 -32.85 -0.11
CA LEU A 150 -10.25 -33.16 -0.44
C LEU A 150 -10.09 -34.50 -1.19
N LEU A 151 -11.06 -35.41 -1.04
CA LEU A 151 -11.10 -36.68 -1.75
C LEU A 151 -11.76 -36.59 -3.12
N LYS A 152 -12.44 -35.48 -3.45
CA LYS A 152 -12.96 -35.27 -4.80
C LYS A 152 -11.79 -35.16 -5.78
N PRO A 153 -11.77 -35.96 -6.85
CA PRO A 153 -10.73 -35.87 -7.84
C PRO A 153 -10.73 -34.51 -8.54
N ASP A 154 -9.54 -33.98 -8.82
CA ASP A 154 -9.38 -32.82 -9.70
C ASP A 154 -9.69 -33.18 -11.16
N PHE A 155 -9.57 -32.21 -12.08
CA PHE A 155 -9.83 -32.44 -13.52
C PHE A 155 -8.96 -33.55 -14.13
N ALA A 156 -7.84 -33.89 -13.49
CA ALA A 156 -6.89 -34.91 -13.91
C ALA A 156 -6.97 -36.20 -13.06
N GLY A 157 -8.02 -36.36 -12.26
CA GLY A 157 -8.26 -37.56 -11.44
C GLY A 157 -7.41 -37.65 -10.16
N ARG A 158 -6.74 -36.57 -9.74
CA ARG A 158 -5.87 -36.55 -8.56
C ARG A 158 -6.66 -36.14 -7.33
N VAL A 159 -6.37 -36.78 -6.20
CA VAL A 159 -7.02 -36.50 -4.91
C VAL A 159 -6.00 -35.97 -3.91
N GLY A 160 -6.46 -35.22 -2.92
CA GLY A 160 -5.59 -34.56 -1.96
C GLY A 160 -5.19 -33.14 -2.33
N PHE A 161 -4.26 -32.58 -1.57
CA PHE A 161 -3.67 -31.30 -1.89
C PHE A 161 -2.78 -31.42 -3.14
N PRO A 162 -2.98 -30.56 -4.14
CA PRO A 162 -2.22 -30.66 -5.39
C PRO A 162 -0.74 -30.29 -5.19
N SER A 163 0.13 -30.86 -6.02
CA SER A 163 1.59 -30.67 -5.91
C SER A 163 2.02 -29.20 -6.06
N TYR A 164 1.30 -28.42 -6.89
CA TYR A 164 1.57 -27.00 -7.07
C TYR A 164 1.28 -26.20 -5.79
N ALA A 165 0.26 -26.58 -5.00
CA ALA A 165 -0.06 -25.90 -3.74
C ALA A 165 1.06 -26.08 -2.70
N LEU A 166 1.57 -27.32 -2.56
CA LEU A 166 2.74 -27.63 -1.73
C LEU A 166 4.00 -26.89 -2.18
N SER A 167 4.22 -26.79 -3.50
CA SER A 167 5.38 -26.11 -4.07
C SER A 167 5.31 -24.60 -3.84
N ASN A 168 4.15 -24.00 -4.08
CA ASN A 168 3.89 -22.58 -3.87
C ASN A 168 4.03 -22.20 -2.39
N ASN A 169 3.49 -23.01 -1.48
CA ASN A 169 3.57 -22.76 -0.05
C ASN A 169 5.02 -22.84 0.47
N ASN A 170 5.79 -23.83 0.00
CA ASN A 170 7.23 -23.92 0.32
C ASN A 170 8.05 -22.75 -0.26
N ALA A 171 7.75 -22.32 -1.48
CA ALA A 171 8.37 -21.12 -2.07
C ALA A 171 8.04 -19.87 -1.24
N ASN A 172 6.81 -19.74 -0.74
CA ASN A 172 6.41 -18.67 0.15
C ASN A 172 7.17 -18.71 1.49
N ALA A 173 7.32 -19.88 2.11
CA ALA A 173 8.10 -20.06 3.34
C ALA A 173 9.54 -19.57 3.15
N ARG A 174 10.21 -20.00 2.07
CA ARG A 174 11.58 -19.56 1.74
C ARG A 174 11.68 -18.06 1.52
N ARG A 175 10.69 -17.46 0.85
CA ARG A 175 10.63 -16.00 0.63
C ARG A 175 10.51 -15.24 1.96
N ILE A 176 9.65 -15.70 2.88
CA ILE A 176 9.48 -15.09 4.20
C ILE A 176 10.76 -15.23 5.03
N ALA A 177 11.35 -16.42 5.08
CA ALA A 177 12.61 -16.67 5.77
C ALA A 177 13.75 -15.78 5.25
N GLY A 178 13.89 -15.66 3.92
CA GLY A 178 14.87 -14.75 3.31
C GLY A 178 14.65 -13.29 3.69
N ARG A 179 13.39 -12.85 3.77
CA ARG A 179 13.03 -11.49 4.21
C ARG A 179 13.33 -11.26 5.69
N ILE A 180 13.09 -12.24 6.56
CA ILE A 180 13.47 -12.17 7.99
C ILE A 180 14.98 -11.97 8.10
N ALA A 181 15.77 -12.83 7.44
CA ALA A 181 17.23 -12.73 7.47
C ALA A 181 17.75 -11.39 6.93
N GLU A 182 17.10 -10.84 5.90
CA GLU A 182 17.42 -9.51 5.39
C GLU A 182 17.16 -8.41 6.45
N LEU A 183 16.01 -8.43 7.12
CA LEU A 183 15.68 -7.44 8.14
C LEU A 183 16.54 -7.56 9.39
N GLU A 184 16.90 -8.79 9.81
CA GLU A 184 17.84 -9.03 10.90
C GLU A 184 19.22 -8.44 10.60
N LYS A 185 19.75 -8.67 9.40
CA LYS A 185 21.02 -8.06 8.94
C LYS A 185 20.95 -6.53 8.93
N ARG A 186 19.79 -5.95 8.58
CA ARG A 186 19.59 -4.49 8.61
C ARG A 186 19.57 -3.94 10.03
N ARG A 187 18.97 -4.64 11.00
CA ARG A 187 18.96 -4.23 12.42
C ARG A 187 20.34 -4.23 13.07
N GLN A 188 21.25 -5.05 12.59
CA GLN A 188 22.64 -5.09 13.09
C GLN A 188 23.52 -3.97 12.52
N ARG A 189 22.99 -3.13 11.61
CA ARG A 189 23.74 -2.00 11.10
C ARG A 189 23.90 -0.95 12.19
N VAL A 190 25.00 -0.22 12.10
CA VAL A 190 25.27 0.95 12.91
C VAL A 190 24.95 2.18 12.09
N ASP A 191 24.51 3.23 12.77
CA ASP A 191 24.33 4.53 12.15
C ASP A 191 25.64 5.03 11.55
N VAL A 192 25.55 5.69 10.40
CA VAL A 192 26.69 6.32 9.74
C VAL A 192 26.38 7.80 9.59
N GLU A 193 27.25 8.66 10.09
CA GLU A 193 27.17 10.10 9.85
C GLU A 193 28.49 10.60 9.29
N GLN A 194 28.42 11.36 8.19
CA GLN A 194 29.58 11.89 7.50
C GLN A 194 29.29 13.32 7.10
N GLU A 195 30.03 14.24 7.71
CA GLU A 195 30.05 15.63 7.28
C GLU A 195 30.89 15.77 6.01
N ALA A 196 30.36 16.50 5.03
CA ALA A 196 31.03 16.86 3.80
C ALA A 196 30.83 18.36 3.55
N GLU A 197 31.57 18.89 2.58
CA GLU A 197 31.43 20.29 2.22
C GLU A 197 30.03 20.59 1.67
N GLY A 198 29.25 21.35 2.42
CA GLY A 198 27.90 21.78 2.04
C GLY A 198 26.77 20.80 2.36
N TYR A 199 27.04 19.61 2.91
CA TYR A 199 25.99 18.68 3.33
C TYR A 199 26.45 17.66 4.39
N THR A 200 25.49 17.12 5.15
CA THR A 200 25.69 15.96 6.03
C THR A 200 24.99 14.74 5.45
N TYR A 201 25.73 13.64 5.28
CA TYR A 201 25.19 12.36 4.90
C TYR A 201 24.94 11.50 6.13
N ARG A 202 23.73 10.94 6.26
CA ARG A 202 23.36 10.06 7.36
C ARG A 202 22.70 8.77 6.89
N GLU A 203 23.16 7.63 7.38
CA GLU A 203 22.45 6.35 7.36
C GLU A 203 21.86 6.14 8.75
N ASP A 204 20.55 6.33 8.88
CA ASP A 204 19.82 6.26 10.13
C ASP A 204 19.06 4.94 10.20
N THR A 205 19.50 4.07 11.10
CA THR A 205 18.95 2.72 11.27
C THR A 205 17.63 2.73 12.03
N GLU A 206 17.43 3.68 12.94
CA GLU A 206 16.19 3.87 13.69
C GLU A 206 15.06 4.34 12.77
N GLU A 207 15.31 5.36 11.96
CA GLU A 207 14.36 5.87 10.99
C GLU A 207 14.29 5.02 9.70
N ASN A 208 15.23 4.10 9.51
CA ASN A 208 15.38 3.29 8.31
C ASN A 208 15.52 4.19 7.06
N ARG A 209 16.34 5.25 7.13
CA ARG A 209 16.54 6.22 6.04
C ARG A 209 18.02 6.50 5.75
N VAL A 210 18.31 6.68 4.47
CA VAL A 210 19.50 7.38 3.98
C VAL A 210 19.12 8.83 3.75
N MET A 211 19.88 9.77 4.30
CA MET A 211 19.55 11.19 4.34
C MET A 211 20.71 12.06 3.87
N PHE A 212 20.36 13.12 3.15
CA PHE A 212 21.22 14.27 2.92
C PHE A 212 20.59 15.50 3.58
N VAL A 213 21.31 16.09 4.53
CA VAL A 213 20.94 17.32 5.20
C VAL A 213 21.79 18.45 4.62
N PHE A 214 21.16 19.53 4.21
CA PHE A 214 21.83 20.73 3.68
C PHE A 214 21.49 21.91 4.60
N PRO A 215 22.42 22.85 4.83
CA PRO A 215 22.17 24.02 5.69
C PRO A 215 21.08 24.95 5.15
N GLY A 216 20.85 24.92 3.83
CA GLY A 216 19.79 25.67 3.15
C GLY A 216 19.24 24.90 1.97
N LYS A 217 18.41 25.56 1.16
CA LYS A 217 17.88 24.97 -0.08
C LYS A 217 19.02 24.77 -1.09
N PRO A 218 19.39 23.53 -1.45
CA PRO A 218 20.42 23.31 -2.44
C PRO A 218 19.96 23.82 -3.82
N ASP A 219 20.94 24.09 -4.68
CA ASP A 219 20.71 24.59 -6.03
C ASP A 219 19.89 23.60 -6.89
N GLU A 220 19.48 24.03 -8.08
CA GLU A 220 18.64 23.20 -8.93
C GLU A 220 19.34 21.94 -9.43
N ALA A 221 20.64 22.01 -9.74
CA ALA A 221 21.39 20.85 -10.24
C ALA A 221 21.50 19.76 -9.16
N THR A 222 21.82 20.13 -7.91
CA THR A 222 21.85 19.19 -6.79
C THR A 222 20.48 18.57 -6.52
N ARG A 223 19.41 19.37 -6.56
CA ARG A 223 18.04 18.84 -6.37
C ARG A 223 17.64 17.88 -7.50
N ALA A 224 18.04 18.15 -8.74
CA ALA A 224 17.80 17.27 -9.88
C ALA A 224 18.58 15.95 -9.72
N LEU A 225 19.84 16.00 -9.30
CA LEU A 225 20.67 14.84 -8.99
C LEU A 225 20.01 13.96 -7.91
N LEU A 226 19.61 14.55 -6.79
CA LEU A 226 18.95 13.83 -5.69
C LEU A 226 17.66 13.13 -6.17
N LYS A 227 16.82 13.83 -6.94
CA LYS A 227 15.60 13.26 -7.52
C LYS A 227 15.89 12.11 -8.50
N ARG A 228 16.95 12.24 -9.33
CA ARG A 228 17.39 11.17 -10.25
C ARG A 228 17.77 9.90 -9.50
N HIS A 229 18.36 10.04 -8.32
CA HIS A 229 18.67 8.93 -7.40
C HIS A 229 17.52 8.60 -6.44
N ALA A 230 16.29 9.05 -6.74
CA ALA A 230 15.06 8.79 -6.00
C ALA A 230 15.05 9.24 -4.53
N PHE A 231 15.89 10.22 -4.16
CA PHE A 231 15.77 10.92 -2.90
C PHE A 231 14.60 11.91 -2.96
N LYS A 232 13.80 11.95 -1.90
CA LYS A 232 12.62 12.81 -1.78
C LYS A 232 12.81 13.78 -0.63
N TRP A 233 12.44 15.04 -0.83
CA TRP A 233 12.43 16.02 0.25
C TRP A 233 11.41 15.64 1.33
N SER A 234 11.84 15.61 2.59
CA SER A 234 11.00 15.38 3.77
C SER A 234 10.96 16.65 4.63
N PRO A 235 9.90 17.48 4.53
CA PRO A 235 9.80 18.72 5.30
C PRO A 235 9.94 18.53 6.81
N SER A 236 9.37 17.45 7.37
CA SER A 236 9.45 17.16 8.80
C SER A 236 10.85 16.77 9.29
N ARG A 237 11.78 16.47 8.37
CA ARG A 237 13.17 16.10 8.68
C ARG A 237 14.16 17.18 8.25
N GLY A 238 13.72 18.16 7.45
CA GLY A 238 14.64 19.08 6.79
C GLY A 238 15.68 18.39 5.88
N ALA A 239 15.37 17.20 5.36
CA ALA A 239 16.35 16.36 4.67
C ALA A 239 15.82 15.74 3.37
N TRP A 240 16.72 15.41 2.46
CA TRP A 240 16.44 14.56 1.30
C TRP A 240 16.62 13.10 1.69
N VAL A 241 15.54 12.32 1.62
CA VAL A 241 15.51 10.98 2.19
C VAL A 241 15.21 9.89 1.18
N ARG A 242 15.79 8.72 1.41
CA ARG A 242 15.49 7.46 0.73
C ARG A 242 15.44 6.33 1.76
N GLN A 243 14.75 5.23 1.48
CA GLN A 243 14.75 4.07 2.37
C GLN A 243 16.17 3.50 2.55
N LEU A 244 16.53 3.12 3.78
CA LEU A 244 17.78 2.43 4.08
C LEU A 244 17.70 0.97 3.63
N ASN A 245 18.21 0.74 2.43
CA ASN A 245 18.42 -0.59 1.85
C ASN A 245 19.69 -0.55 0.98
N ASN A 246 20.13 -1.69 0.45
CA ASN A 246 21.38 -1.75 -0.33
C ASN A 246 21.37 -0.79 -1.53
N ALA A 247 20.23 -0.67 -2.23
CA ALA A 247 20.09 0.25 -3.35
C ALA A 247 20.07 1.72 -2.90
N GLY A 248 19.56 2.02 -1.70
CA GLY A 248 19.57 3.35 -1.09
C GLY A 248 20.97 3.78 -0.67
N ILE A 249 21.75 2.88 -0.08
CA ILE A 249 23.16 3.13 0.25
C ILE A 249 23.95 3.36 -1.03
N TRP A 250 23.84 2.47 -2.01
CA TRP A 250 24.52 2.62 -3.30
C TRP A 250 24.18 3.96 -3.96
N ALA A 251 22.89 4.34 -3.99
CA ALA A 251 22.47 5.63 -4.52
C ALA A 251 23.03 6.81 -3.71
N GLY A 252 23.14 6.68 -2.39
CA GLY A 252 23.80 7.67 -1.54
C GLY A 252 25.28 7.83 -1.89
N GLN A 253 26.00 6.72 -2.10
CA GLN A 253 27.41 6.79 -2.49
C GLN A 253 27.60 7.44 -3.88
N GLU A 254 26.74 7.14 -4.85
CA GLU A 254 26.78 7.78 -6.17
C GLU A 254 26.51 9.29 -6.09
N VAL A 255 25.53 9.71 -5.29
CA VAL A 255 25.26 11.13 -5.06
C VAL A 255 26.45 11.81 -4.40
N LYS A 256 27.04 11.21 -3.35
CA LYS A 256 28.24 11.75 -2.69
C LYS A 256 29.39 11.92 -3.68
N LYS A 257 29.65 10.91 -4.52
CA LYS A 257 30.69 10.97 -5.55
C LYS A 257 30.45 12.12 -6.53
N ALA A 258 29.21 12.30 -6.99
CA ALA A 258 28.86 13.37 -7.91
C ALA A 258 28.96 14.76 -7.26
N LEU A 259 28.51 14.92 -6.01
CA LEU A 259 28.63 16.19 -5.28
C LEU A 259 30.10 16.56 -5.03
N ASN A 260 30.92 15.62 -4.59
CA ASN A 260 32.35 15.84 -4.38
C ASN A 260 33.11 16.16 -5.67
N ALA A 261 32.62 15.70 -6.83
CA ALA A 261 33.21 16.07 -8.12
C ALA A 261 32.82 17.50 -8.53
N LEU A 262 31.63 17.98 -8.15
CA LEU A 262 31.18 19.33 -8.44
C LEU A 262 31.92 20.39 -7.61
N THR A 263 32.20 20.11 -6.32
CA THR A 263 32.99 21.03 -5.48
C THR A 263 34.42 21.19 -6.00
N LYS A 264 35.08 20.11 -6.43
CA LYS A 264 36.47 20.17 -6.95
C LYS A 264 36.65 20.98 -8.24
N VAL A 265 35.59 21.22 -9.01
CA VAL A 265 35.66 21.99 -10.26
C VAL A 265 35.48 23.49 -10.02
N GLY A 266 34.98 23.90 -8.85
CA GLY A 266 34.80 25.31 -8.49
C GLY A 266 36.04 26.01 -7.91
N ASP A 267 37.07 25.25 -7.54
CA ASP A 267 38.31 25.74 -6.91
C ASP A 267 39.50 25.91 -7.89
N VAL A 268 39.24 25.98 -9.20
CA VAL A 268 40.26 26.21 -10.25
C VAL A 268 40.00 27.51 -11.00
#